data_AF-A0A2K6UV13-F1
#
_entry.id   AF-A0A2K6UV13-F1
#
_cell.length_a   1.000
_cell.length_b   1.000
_cell.length_c   1.000
_cell.angle_alpha   90.00
_cell.angle_beta   90.00
_cell.angle_gamma   90.00
#
_symmetry.space_group_name_H-M   'P 1'
#
loop_
_entity.id
_entity.type
_entity.pdbx_description
1 polymer ?
#
loop_
_entity_poly.entity_id
_entity_poly.type
_entity_poly.pdbx_seq_one_letter_code
_entity_poly.pdbx_strand_id
1 'polypeptide(L)'
;ALRYPMAVGLNKGHRVTKNVSKPRHSRSRGRLTKHTKLMWDMIREVNGFRRALELLKVSKDKRALMFIKKRRKREELNNVLAAMRKTAAKKD
;
A
#
# COMPACT_ATOMS: atom_id res chain seq x y z
N ALA A 1 -7.79 -18.60 -42.22
CA ALA A 1 -6.38 -18.25 -42.54
C ALA A 1 -5.43 -19.09 -41.68
N LEU A 2 -4.39 -19.67 -42.29
CA LEU A 2 -3.38 -20.47 -41.58
C LEU A 2 -2.48 -19.55 -40.73
N ARG A 3 -2.23 -19.92 -39.47
CA ARG A 3 -1.39 -19.16 -38.52
C ARG A 3 -0.13 -19.93 -38.17
N TYR A 4 0.95 -19.65 -38.91
CA TYR A 4 2.26 -20.22 -38.65
C TYR A 4 2.94 -19.58 -37.42
N PRO A 5 3.79 -20.31 -36.69
CA PRO A 5 4.67 -19.72 -35.69
C PRO A 5 5.69 -18.82 -36.40
N MET A 6 5.77 -17.56 -35.99
CA MET A 6 6.68 -16.57 -36.57
C MET A 6 7.74 -16.16 -35.54
N ALA A 7 8.94 -15.79 -36.00
CA ALA A 7 10.02 -15.29 -35.13
C ALA A 7 9.82 -13.81 -34.71
N VAL A 8 8.92 -13.10 -35.40
CA VAL A 8 8.62 -11.67 -35.21
C VAL A 8 7.12 -11.45 -34.99
N GLY A 9 6.74 -10.33 -34.38
CA GLY A 9 5.36 -9.99 -34.03
C GLY A 9 4.98 -10.29 -32.57
N LEU A 10 3.72 -10.09 -32.21
CA LEU A 10 3.22 -10.18 -30.83
C LEU A 10 3.22 -11.62 -30.29
N ASN A 11 2.82 -12.58 -31.13
CA ASN A 11 2.77 -14.00 -30.78
C ASN A 11 3.98 -14.75 -31.35
N LYS A 12 5.16 -14.15 -31.19
CA LYS A 12 6.41 -14.69 -31.70
C LYS A 12 6.99 -15.78 -30.81
N GLY A 13 7.86 -16.59 -31.40
CA GLY A 13 8.58 -17.66 -30.72
C GLY A 13 7.89 -19.02 -30.83
N HIS A 14 8.55 -20.04 -30.28
CA HIS A 14 8.03 -21.40 -30.29
C HIS A 14 6.88 -21.53 -29.29
N ARG A 15 5.76 -22.12 -29.74
CA ARG A 15 4.58 -22.32 -28.90
C ARG A 15 4.84 -23.47 -27.92
N VAL A 16 5.23 -23.14 -26.70
CA VAL A 16 5.45 -24.10 -25.61
C VAL A 16 4.29 -24.01 -24.61
N THR A 17 3.82 -25.16 -24.12
CA THR A 17 2.91 -25.23 -22.98
C THR A 17 3.64 -24.84 -21.69
N LYS A 18 3.21 -23.77 -21.04
CA LYS A 18 3.87 -23.26 -19.82
C LYS A 18 3.60 -24.18 -18.62
N ASN A 19 4.66 -24.64 -17.95
CA ASN A 19 4.55 -25.30 -16.65
C ASN A 19 4.38 -24.25 -15.53
N VAL A 20 3.33 -24.36 -14.73
CA VAL A 20 3.07 -23.48 -13.58
C VAL A 20 3.64 -24.07 -12.30
N SER A 21 4.90 -23.72 -12.00
CA SER A 21 5.54 -24.13 -10.75
C SER A 21 5.16 -23.22 -9.57
N LYS A 22 5.27 -23.77 -8.35
CA LYS A 22 5.06 -23.00 -7.11
C LYS A 22 6.03 -21.80 -7.07
N PRO A 23 5.55 -20.57 -6.77
CA PRO A 23 6.42 -19.42 -6.62
C PRO A 23 7.50 -19.65 -5.57
N ARG A 24 8.72 -19.17 -5.86
CA ARG A 24 9.85 -19.23 -4.93
C ARG A 24 9.55 -18.45 -3.65
N HIS A 25 10.02 -18.94 -2.51
CA HIS A 25 9.84 -18.28 -1.21
C HIS A 25 10.35 -16.83 -1.19
N SER A 26 11.41 -16.51 -1.94
CA SER A 26 11.93 -15.14 -2.08
C SER A 26 10.91 -14.14 -2.62
N ARG A 27 9.91 -14.58 -3.39
CA ARG A 27 8.81 -13.72 -3.88
C ARG A 27 7.78 -13.36 -2.81
N SER A 28 7.76 -14.08 -1.69
CA SER A 28 6.86 -13.79 -0.55
C SER A 28 7.41 -12.68 0.37
N ARG A 29 8.64 -12.22 0.14
CA ARG A 29 9.27 -11.14 0.92
C ARG A 29 8.46 -9.85 0.76
N GLY A 30 8.09 -9.23 1.88
CA GLY A 30 7.29 -8.00 1.93
C GLY A 30 5.80 -8.21 2.22
N ARG A 31 5.33 -9.47 2.30
CA ARG A 31 3.96 -9.76 2.74
C ARG A 31 3.81 -9.47 4.23
N LEU A 32 2.76 -8.74 4.59
CA LEU A 32 2.42 -8.47 5.98
C LEU A 32 1.92 -9.74 6.68
N THR A 33 2.49 -10.05 7.84
CA THR A 33 2.08 -11.19 8.70
C THR A 33 1.26 -10.69 9.89
N LYS A 34 0.50 -11.58 10.55
CA LYS A 34 -0.30 -11.21 11.73
C LYS A 34 0.54 -10.59 12.85
N HIS A 35 1.67 -11.23 13.17
CA HIS A 35 2.61 -10.75 14.19
C HIS A 35 3.20 -9.39 13.82
N THR A 36 3.70 -9.24 12.59
CA THR A 36 4.30 -7.96 12.16
C THR A 36 3.27 -6.84 12.16
N LYS A 37 2.02 -7.09 11.72
CA LYS A 37 0.94 -6.11 11.79
C LYS A 37 0.70 -5.60 13.21
N LEU A 38 0.54 -6.50 14.18
CA LEU A 38 0.32 -6.13 15.58
C LEU A 38 1.46 -5.26 16.13
N MET A 39 2.71 -5.62 15.83
CA MET A 39 3.88 -4.83 16.21
C MET A 39 3.89 -3.45 15.55
N TRP A 40 3.59 -3.37 14.25
CA TRP A 40 3.53 -2.10 13.53
C TRP A 40 2.41 -1.19 14.03
N ASP A 41 1.24 -1.73 14.35
CA ASP A 41 0.10 -0.98 14.87
C ASP A 41 0.42 -0.40 16.27
N MET A 42 1.03 -1.20 17.15
CA MET A 42 1.51 -0.73 18.46
C MET A 42 2.57 0.39 18.33
N ILE A 43 3.57 0.21 17.46
CA ILE A 43 4.61 1.24 17.24
C ILE A 43 4.00 2.52 16.67
N ARG A 44 2.97 2.42 15.83
CA ARG A 44 2.26 3.57 15.25
C ARG A 44 1.44 4.32 16.30
N GLU A 45 0.82 3.60 17.24
CA GLU A 45 0.12 4.20 18.37
C GLU A 45 1.09 5.01 19.25
N VAL A 46 2.27 4.45 19.56
CA VAL A 46 3.29 5.08 20.41
C VAL A 46 3.98 6.28 19.72
N ASN A 47 4.47 6.12 18.49
CA ASN A 47 5.22 7.19 17.80
C ASN A 47 4.31 8.21 17.08
N GLY A 48 3.08 7.83 16.74
CA GLY A 48 2.07 8.69 16.14
C GLY A 48 2.39 9.34 14.79
N PHE A 49 1.38 10.01 14.24
CA PHE A 49 1.50 11.00 13.15
C PHE A 49 1.59 12.42 13.68
N ARG A 50 2.18 12.60 14.88
CA ARG A 50 2.17 13.85 15.68
C ARG A 50 2.30 15.12 14.83
N ARG A 51 3.35 15.20 14.01
CA ARG A 51 3.63 16.36 13.16
C ARG A 51 2.61 16.64 12.06
N ALA A 52 2.00 15.61 11.45
CA ALA A 52 1.00 15.81 10.40
C ALA A 52 -0.34 16.25 10.99
N LEU A 53 -0.73 15.66 12.13
CA LEU A 53 -1.94 16.04 12.86
C LEU A 53 -1.82 17.45 13.44
N GLU A 54 -0.66 17.84 13.96
CA GLU A 54 -0.39 19.21 14.43
C GLU A 54 -0.54 20.24 13.31
N LEU A 55 -0.03 19.95 12.10
CA LEU A 55 -0.18 20.86 10.96
C LEU A 55 -1.64 21.00 10.51
N LEU A 56 -2.44 19.93 10.58
CA LEU A 56 -3.88 19.96 10.29
C LEU A 56 -4.67 20.71 11.38
N LYS A 57 -4.26 20.65 12.65
CA LYS A 57 -4.88 21.44 13.74
C LYS A 57 -4.69 22.95 13.57
N VAL A 58 -3.58 23.37 12.96
CA VAL A 58 -3.27 24.79 12.71
C VAL A 58 -3.75 25.23 11.30
N SER A 59 -4.59 24.43 10.64
CA SER A 59 -5.14 24.70 9.30
C SER A 59 -4.07 24.96 8.22
N LYS A 60 -2.89 24.33 8.34
CA LYS A 60 -1.78 24.45 7.38
C LYS A 60 -1.78 23.30 6.36
N ASP A 61 -2.89 23.14 5.66
CA ASP A 61 -3.17 21.98 4.81
C ASP A 61 -2.17 21.77 3.68
N LYS A 62 -1.73 22.84 3.01
CA LYS A 62 -0.72 22.76 1.93
C LYS A 62 0.62 22.23 2.45
N ARG A 63 1.02 22.63 3.66
CA ARG A 63 2.27 22.18 4.31
C ARG A 63 2.14 20.75 4.83
N ALA A 64 0.98 20.39 5.37
CA ALA A 64 0.66 19.02 5.74
C ALA A 64 0.70 18.08 4.52
N LEU A 65 0.09 18.47 3.40
CA LEU A 65 0.09 17.69 2.15
C LEU A 65 1.49 17.50 1.58
N MET A 66 2.35 18.52 1.59
CA MET A 66 3.75 18.37 1.15
C MET A 66 4.55 17.45 2.08
N PHE A 67 4.33 17.54 3.39
CA PHE A 67 4.94 16.65 4.38
C PHE A 67 4.52 15.19 4.18
N ILE A 68 3.23 14.95 3.91
CA ILE A 68 2.65 13.63 3.67
C ILE A 68 3.11 13.05 2.33
N LYS A 69 3.14 13.87 1.26
CA LYS A 69 3.66 13.49 -0.08
C LYS A 69 5.09 12.99 0.01
N LYS A 70 5.95 13.66 0.80
CA LYS A 70 7.33 13.24 1.02
C LYS A 70 7.46 11.90 1.77
N ARG A 71 6.51 11.57 2.66
CA ARG A 71 6.56 10.34 3.49
C ARG A 71 5.82 9.12 2.90
N ARG A 72 5.15 9.23 1.75
CA ARG A 72 4.33 8.14 1.13
C ARG A 72 3.24 7.55 2.04
N LYS A 73 2.75 8.29 3.05
CA LYS A 73 1.75 7.82 4.04
C LYS A 73 0.35 8.43 3.87
N ARG A 74 -0.03 8.82 2.65
CA ARG A 74 -1.31 9.56 2.41
C ARG A 74 -2.54 8.71 2.70
N GLU A 75 -2.59 7.49 2.19
CA GLU A 75 -3.72 6.57 2.39
C GLU A 75 -3.89 6.18 3.86
N GLU A 76 -2.78 5.96 4.56
CA GLU A 76 -2.79 5.63 6.00
C GLU A 76 -3.43 6.76 6.83
N LEU A 77 -3.12 8.02 6.54
CA LEU A 77 -3.68 9.16 7.26
C LEU A 77 -5.17 9.36 6.98
N ASN A 78 -5.62 9.15 5.74
CA ASN A 78 -7.04 9.19 5.41
C ASN A 78 -7.81 8.09 6.14
N ASN A 79 -7.24 6.89 6.25
CA ASN A 79 -7.83 5.78 7.00
C ASN A 79 -7.93 6.10 8.50
N VAL A 80 -6.92 6.73 9.08
CA VAL A 80 -6.94 7.19 10.49
C VAL A 80 -8.01 8.25 10.70
N LEU A 81 -8.11 9.27 9.85
CA LEU A 81 -9.13 10.32 9.96
C LEU A 81 -10.54 9.74 9.83
N ALA A 82 -10.75 8.79 8.92
CA ALA A 82 -12.03 8.10 8.77
C ALA A 82 -12.37 7.27 10.01
N ALA A 83 -11.39 6.58 10.61
CA ALA A 83 -11.57 5.85 11.86
C ALA A 83 -11.93 6.79 13.02
N MET A 84 -11.22 7.92 13.16
CA MET A 84 -11.50 8.93 14.19
C MET A 84 -12.91 9.52 14.07
N ARG A 85 -13.36 9.83 12.84
CA ARG A 85 -14.73 10.31 12.58
C ARG A 85 -15.77 9.25 12.96
N LYS A 86 -15.55 7.98 12.62
CA LYS A 86 -16.44 6.87 12.99
C LYS A 86 -16.51 6.63 14.50
N THR A 87 -15.40 6.78 15.22
CA THR A 87 -15.39 6.66 16.69
C THR A 87 -16.09 7.83 17.37
N ALA A 88 -15.96 9.05 16.82
CA ALA A 88 -16.64 10.22 17.36
C ALA A 88 -18.16 10.11 17.19
N ALA A 89 -18.64 9.68 16.01
CA ALA A 89 -20.06 9.51 15.73
C ALA A 89 -20.77 8.37 16.49
N LYS A 90 -20.01 7.52 17.21
CA LYS A 90 -20.55 6.48 18.10
C LYS A 90 -20.62 6.91 19.57
N LYS A 91 -20.04 8.07 19.88
CA LYS A 91 -19.97 8.61 21.24
C LYS A 91 -21.17 9.51 21.58
N ASP A 92 -21.97 9.84 20.57
CA ASP A 92 -23.34 10.35 20.69
C ASP A 92 -24.32 9.17 20.67
#